data_AF-A0A521KNF0-F1
#
_entry.id   AF-A0A521KNF0-F1
#
_cell.length_a   1.000
_cell.length_b   1.000
_cell.length_c   1.000
_cell.angle_alpha   90.00
_cell.angle_beta   90.00
_cell.angle_gamma   90.00
#
_symmetry.space_group_name_H-M   'P 1'
#
loop_
_entity.id
_entity.type
_entity.pdbx_description
1 polymer ?
#
loop_
_entity_poly.entity_id
_entity_poly.type
_entity_poly.pdbx_seq_one_letter_code
_entity_poly.pdbx_strand_id
1 'polypeptide(L)'
;MNKKITAAALAMALGAAFATVSTTAAAAEMGGKEKCYGVALKGKNDCKAGAGTTCAGTSKVDYQGNAWSMVPAGTCEKTESKTSATGYGQLKAFKEKQA
;
A
#
# COMPACT_ATOMS: atom_id res chain seq x y z
N MET A 1 22.10 10.78 -57.62
CA MET A 1 20.75 10.17 -57.75
C MET A 1 20.52 9.23 -56.57
N ASN A 2 19.30 9.30 -56.03
CA ASN A 2 18.86 8.82 -54.72
C ASN A 2 18.92 7.30 -54.52
N LYS A 3 19.20 6.86 -53.28
CA LYS A 3 18.25 5.99 -52.55
C LYS A 3 18.50 6.07 -51.04
N LYS A 4 17.44 6.51 -50.34
CA LYS A 4 17.32 6.62 -48.90
C LYS A 4 16.89 5.28 -48.30
N ILE A 5 17.28 5.07 -47.03
CA ILE A 5 16.61 4.25 -45.99
C ILE A 5 16.71 2.73 -46.23
N THR A 6 17.31 1.97 -45.31
CA THR A 6 16.55 1.39 -44.20
C THR A 6 17.42 1.25 -42.95
N ALA A 7 17.17 2.14 -41.98
CA ALA A 7 17.56 1.95 -40.60
C ALA A 7 16.57 0.99 -39.94
N ALA A 8 17.08 -0.08 -39.32
CA ALA A 8 16.51 -0.70 -38.12
C ALA A 8 17.29 -1.99 -37.79
N ALA A 9 18.42 -1.86 -37.11
CA ALA A 9 18.95 -2.94 -36.29
C ALA A 9 18.84 -2.49 -34.83
N LEU A 10 17.64 -2.67 -34.26
CA LEU A 10 17.40 -2.50 -32.83
C LEU A 10 17.97 -3.74 -32.12
N ALA A 11 19.12 -3.60 -31.49
CA ALA A 11 19.62 -4.57 -30.53
C ALA A 11 20.03 -3.84 -29.25
N MET A 12 19.04 -3.57 -28.40
CA MET A 12 19.27 -3.24 -26.99
C MET A 12 18.67 -4.36 -26.16
N ALA A 13 19.49 -5.37 -25.85
CA ALA A 13 19.18 -6.35 -24.84
C ALA A 13 19.48 -5.73 -23.46
N LEU A 14 18.45 -5.24 -22.78
CA LEU A 14 18.48 -5.02 -21.33
C LEU A 14 17.33 -5.80 -20.70
N GLY A 15 17.54 -7.10 -20.52
CA GLY A 15 16.72 -7.92 -19.63
C GLY A 15 17.22 -7.75 -18.21
N ALA A 16 16.79 -6.69 -17.52
CA ALA A 16 16.95 -6.58 -16.08
C ALA A 16 16.10 -7.69 -15.43
N ALA A 17 16.76 -8.69 -14.87
CA ALA A 17 16.14 -9.68 -14.01
C ALA A 17 15.69 -8.99 -12.71
N PHE A 18 14.45 -8.50 -12.70
CA PHE A 18 13.81 -8.12 -11.45
C PHE A 18 13.51 -9.40 -10.68
N ALA A 19 14.28 -9.60 -9.61
CA ALA A 19 14.01 -10.61 -8.60
C ALA A 19 12.53 -10.55 -8.22
N THR A 20 11.87 -11.68 -8.33
CA THR A 20 10.50 -11.90 -7.89
C THR A 20 10.38 -11.49 -6.43
N VAL A 21 9.73 -10.36 -6.16
CA VAL A 21 9.25 -10.05 -4.82
C VAL A 21 8.13 -11.05 -4.53
N SER A 22 8.47 -12.04 -3.73
CA SER A 22 7.52 -12.93 -3.07
C SER A 22 6.68 -12.11 -2.09
N THR A 23 5.61 -11.47 -2.56
CA THR A 23 4.56 -11.03 -1.64
C THR A 23 3.64 -12.23 -1.41
N THR A 24 3.84 -12.89 -0.27
CA THR A 24 2.79 -13.70 0.34
C THR A 24 1.64 -12.76 0.70
N ALA A 25 0.73 -12.54 -0.26
CA ALA A 25 -0.52 -11.84 -0.05
C ALA A 25 -1.45 -12.72 0.79
N ALA A 26 -1.13 -12.85 2.08
CA ALA A 26 -1.95 -13.54 3.06
C ALA A 26 -2.82 -12.52 3.79
N ALA A 27 -3.89 -12.10 3.13
CA ALA A 27 -5.12 -11.59 3.74
C ALA A 27 -6.28 -11.70 2.74
N ALA A 28 -6.52 -12.92 2.25
CA ALA A 28 -7.85 -13.26 1.79
C ALA A 28 -8.76 -13.28 3.03
N GLU A 29 -9.87 -12.54 3.00
CA GLU A 29 -11.18 -12.89 3.61
C GLU A 29 -12.20 -11.77 3.28
N MET A 30 -13.22 -12.16 2.50
CA MET A 30 -14.52 -11.50 2.26
C MET A 30 -14.61 -10.16 1.49
N GLY A 31 -15.07 -10.25 0.24
CA GLY A 31 -15.81 -9.15 -0.42
C GLY A 31 -14.97 -8.06 -1.09
N GLY A 32 -13.76 -8.36 -1.55
CA GLY A 32 -12.94 -7.43 -2.34
C GLY A 32 -12.40 -6.23 -1.56
N LYS A 33 -12.50 -6.23 -0.22
CA LYS A 33 -11.94 -5.20 0.66
C LYS A 33 -11.07 -5.84 1.74
N GLU A 34 -10.06 -5.11 2.20
CA GLU A 34 -9.13 -5.52 3.25
C GLU A 34 -9.01 -4.43 4.31
N LYS A 35 -8.67 -4.82 5.55
CA LYS A 35 -8.35 -3.87 6.62
C LYS A 35 -6.96 -3.32 6.38
N CYS A 36 -6.86 -2.00 6.29
CA CYS A 36 -5.58 -1.34 6.12
C CYS A 36 -5.29 -0.37 7.24
N TYR A 37 -4.22 -0.65 7.97
CA TYR A 37 -3.74 0.15 9.10
C TYR A 37 -2.84 1.28 8.63
N GLY A 38 -2.95 2.42 9.31
CA GLY A 38 -2.07 3.55 9.07
C GLY A 38 -2.33 4.33 7.79
N VAL A 39 -3.49 4.15 7.14
CA VAL A 39 -3.86 4.91 5.91
C VAL A 39 -4.92 5.99 6.16
N ALA A 40 -5.58 5.93 7.33
CA ALA A 40 -6.63 6.87 7.67
C ALA A 40 -6.06 8.24 8.07
N LEU A 41 -6.71 9.32 7.64
CA LEU A 41 -6.46 10.65 8.17
C LEU A 41 -7.10 10.82 9.56
N LYS A 42 -6.67 11.86 10.28
CA LYS A 42 -7.24 12.26 11.56
C LYS A 42 -8.78 12.34 11.49
N GLY A 43 -9.45 11.64 12.38
CA GLY A 43 -10.91 11.59 12.47
C GLY A 43 -11.62 10.91 11.30
N LYS A 44 -10.90 10.22 10.40
CA LYS A 44 -11.47 9.61 9.17
C LYS A 44 -11.19 8.11 9.03
N ASN A 45 -10.84 7.43 10.12
CA ASN A 45 -10.68 5.98 10.12
C ASN A 45 -12.04 5.29 10.22
N ASP A 46 -12.11 4.07 9.69
CA ASP A 46 -13.30 3.21 9.83
C ASP A 46 -13.32 2.54 11.21
N CYS A 47 -12.15 2.17 11.74
CA CYS A 47 -12.07 1.62 13.09
C CYS A 47 -10.66 1.71 13.72
N LYS A 48 -10.57 1.53 15.04
CA LYS A 48 -9.32 1.33 15.77
C LYS A 48 -9.02 -0.18 15.89
N ALA A 49 -7.79 -0.62 15.64
CA ALA A 49 -7.29 -1.92 16.09
C ALA A 49 -7.17 -1.89 17.61
N GLY A 50 -8.21 -2.38 18.29
CA GLY A 50 -8.22 -2.52 19.74
C GLY A 50 -9.65 -2.64 20.23
N ALA A 51 -9.84 -3.39 21.31
CA ALA A 51 -11.18 -3.76 21.79
C ALA A 51 -12.05 -2.53 22.12
N GLY A 52 -13.25 -2.51 21.52
CA GLY A 52 -14.47 -2.24 22.28
C GLY A 52 -15.00 -0.81 22.39
N THR A 53 -14.72 0.11 21.46
CA THR A 53 -15.46 1.40 21.42
C THR A 53 -15.66 1.89 19.98
N THR A 54 -16.68 2.72 19.79
CA THR A 54 -17.15 3.34 18.54
C THR A 54 -16.02 3.52 17.52
N CYS A 55 -16.00 2.66 16.50
CA CYS A 55 -14.83 2.44 15.65
C CYS A 55 -14.47 3.68 14.80
N ALA A 56 -15.45 4.27 14.13
CA ALA A 56 -15.21 5.30 13.13
C ALA A 56 -14.84 6.66 13.75
N GLY A 57 -13.93 7.38 13.09
CA GLY A 57 -13.61 8.77 13.43
C GLY A 57 -12.79 8.98 14.71
N THR A 58 -12.13 7.94 15.21
CA THR A 58 -11.34 7.96 16.45
C THR A 58 -9.84 8.19 16.25
N SER A 59 -9.35 8.26 15.02
CA SER A 59 -7.96 8.55 14.71
C SER A 59 -7.61 9.95 15.20
N LYS A 60 -6.60 10.06 16.06
CA LYS A 60 -6.13 11.31 16.65
C LYS A 60 -5.13 12.04 15.78
N VAL A 61 -4.41 11.30 14.94
CA VAL A 61 -3.40 11.79 14.00
C VAL A 61 -3.61 11.19 12.61
N ASP A 62 -2.97 11.77 11.61
CA ASP A 62 -2.92 11.17 10.29
C ASP A 62 -2.04 9.92 10.30
N TYR A 63 -2.45 8.91 9.55
CA TYR A 63 -1.74 7.65 9.39
C TYR A 63 -1.54 6.89 10.71
N GLN A 64 -2.45 7.02 11.67
CA GLN A 64 -2.28 6.37 12.98
C GLN A 64 -2.16 4.84 12.82
N GLY A 65 -1.08 4.24 13.33
CA GLY A 65 -0.68 2.85 13.06
C GLY A 65 -1.61 1.80 13.65
N ASN A 66 -2.45 2.18 14.61
CA ASN A 66 -3.54 1.34 15.13
C ASN A 66 -4.94 1.80 14.66
N ALA A 67 -5.05 2.78 13.76
CA ALA A 67 -6.31 3.11 13.10
C ALA A 67 -6.32 2.48 11.71
N TRP A 68 -7.45 1.92 11.30
CA TRP A 68 -7.60 1.30 9.99
C TRP A 68 -8.82 1.81 9.23
N SER A 69 -8.71 1.69 7.91
CA SER A 69 -9.80 1.88 6.96
C SER A 69 -9.96 0.65 6.08
N MET A 70 -11.18 0.42 5.58
CA MET A 70 -11.47 -0.61 4.60
C MET A 70 -11.09 -0.12 3.20
N VAL A 71 -10.06 -0.72 2.62
CA VAL A 71 -9.58 -0.40 1.27
C VAL A 71 -9.87 -1.57 0.33
N PRO A 72 -9.87 -1.38 -1.00
CA PRO A 72 -9.94 -2.50 -1.94
C PRO A 72 -8.80 -3.49 -1.69
N ALA A 73 -9.08 -4.79 -1.77
CA ALA A 73 -8.08 -5.82 -1.54
C ALA A 73 -6.86 -5.65 -2.47
N GLY A 74 -5.65 -5.86 -1.95
CA GLY A 74 -4.38 -5.70 -2.67
C GLY A 74 -3.93 -4.25 -2.89
N THR A 75 -4.55 -3.28 -2.20
CA THR A 75 -4.18 -1.85 -2.27
C THR A 75 -3.59 -1.32 -0.97
N CYS A 76 -3.75 -2.02 0.15
CA CYS A 76 -3.30 -1.55 1.45
C CYS A 76 -1.79 -1.23 1.47
N GLU A 77 -0.98 -2.19 1.07
CA GLU A 77 0.49 -2.07 1.03
C GLU A 77 0.99 -1.17 -0.10
N LYS A 78 0.08 -0.60 -0.90
CA LYS A 78 0.37 0.39 -1.95
C LYS A 78 -0.12 1.79 -1.58
N THR A 79 -0.90 1.90 -0.51
CA THR A 79 -1.44 3.17 -0.02
C THR A 79 -0.42 3.81 0.89
N GLU A 80 -0.08 5.09 0.66
CA GLU A 80 0.95 5.76 1.45
C GLU A 80 0.58 5.88 2.93
N SER A 81 1.57 5.67 3.79
CA SER A 81 1.49 5.84 5.23
C SER A 81 2.79 6.43 5.76
N LYS A 82 2.78 7.72 6.08
CA LYS A 82 3.99 8.46 6.45
C LYS A 82 4.60 7.98 7.76
N THR A 83 3.78 7.45 8.66
CA THR A 83 4.16 6.94 9.99
C THR A 83 4.53 5.45 9.94
N SER A 84 4.29 4.76 8.82
CA SER A 84 4.67 3.37 8.65
C SER A 84 6.17 3.25 8.37
N ALA A 85 6.80 2.22 8.95
CA ALA A 85 8.19 1.87 8.66
C ALA A 85 8.40 1.55 7.17
N THR A 86 7.38 1.00 6.49
CA THR A 86 7.44 0.66 5.06
C THR A 86 7.13 1.86 4.15
N GLY A 87 6.64 2.98 4.71
CA GLY A 87 6.10 4.10 3.92
C GLY A 87 4.69 3.84 3.38
N TYR A 88 4.13 2.65 3.59
CA TYR A 88 2.81 2.24 3.11
C TYR A 88 1.96 1.65 4.23
N GLY A 89 0.65 1.56 3.99
CA GLY A 89 -0.30 0.90 4.89
C GLY A 89 0.08 -0.56 5.14
N GLN A 90 -0.40 -1.11 6.24
CA GLN A 90 -0.11 -2.49 6.63
C GLN A 90 -1.39 -3.26 6.93
N LEU A 91 -1.37 -4.58 6.73
CA LEU A 91 -2.51 -5.48 7.03
C LEU A 91 -2.69 -5.73 8.54
N LYS A 92 -1.74 -5.27 9.35
CA LYS A 92 -1.75 -5.38 10.81
C LYS A 92 -1.41 -4.02 11.42
N ALA A 93 -1.92 -3.78 12.63
CA ALA A 93 -1.54 -2.59 13.37
C ALA A 93 -0.04 -2.58 13.64
N PHE A 94 0.56 -1.40 13.57
CA PHE A 94 2.00 -1.22 13.74
C PHE A 94 2.30 -0.06 14.69
N LYS A 95 3.54 -0.04 15.19
CA LYS A 95 4.06 1.11 15.94
C LYS A 95 4.53 2.16 14.93
N GLU A 96 3.96 3.35 15.04
CA GLU A 96 4.34 4.49 14.23
C GLU A 96 5.83 4.80 14.43
N LYS A 97 6.56 5.00 13.32
CA LYS A 97 7.86 5.68 13.41
C LYS A 97 7.59 7.13 13.79
N GLN A 98 8.44 7.70 14.64
CA GLN A 98 8.38 9.13 14.92
C GLN A 98 8.53 9.87 13.59
N ALA A 99 7.50 10.61 13.22
CA ALA A 99 7.48 11.47 12.04
C ALA A 99 8.17 12.80 12.34
#